data_AF-A0A373NSU8-F1
#
_entry.id   AF-A0A373NSU8-F1
#
_cell.length_a   1.000
_cell.length_b   1.000
_cell.length_c   1.000
_cell.angle_alpha   90.00
_cell.angle_beta   90.00
_cell.angle_gamma   90.00
#
_symmetry.space_group_name_H-M   'P 1'
#
loop_
_entity.id
_entity.type
_entity.pdbx_description
1 polymer ?
#
loop_
_entity_poly.entity_id
_entity_poly.type
_entity_poly.pdbx_seq_one_letter_code
_entity_poly.pdbx_strand_id
1 'polypeptide(L)'
;MQKKTYAMLFTAKGKIPGQQDYRSGKRRTLNMKKKIIALFLTGVMLVGTSVQAQAGRIVKPIDEQLAERKVITTPQERKIRLGEDEKPRVIITSDLEVDDMNSFIHQSLFFNEIDLAGIVVSGSFCHFTGDGEHTQGEVMDHIQNREEGALDMTEFRAQPLDWLSNLWNNEYAEAYEYLSQNAEGYPTPEYLTSITKIGNVQFEGDVREDTEGSDLIKEAILDDDERSLYILSWGGFNTVARALLSIYDEYSETDQWDEIYQKVCDKVLISGNGQDFTFTDYIADKYPDLVMASGNCGYAGYSTAINGQADALYTFQADWLKENIKFDHGSLMGVYKLVNDGQHLENEEDKYQFGETNIVYEKEYNDYDFIAEGDSSGIIGLYSCGLRGFENGAFGSYGGRYSYYTASGEDAGYLSTLSGGVVPGQYVNPETNNIEKYNPYLLDFQLEWAARADWCVNTYENCNHAPVVEMDEKDFTAAPGETVSFAAAVSDPDGDDCTATWSTEPTGCVYSGKDETIYNWTADSAEGSFTIPEDAASGDCFCLTLRVQDNADAVMTRYAQVMVTVA
;
A
#
# COMPACT_ATOMS: atom_id res chain seq x y z
N MET A 1 -51.22 35.87 -13.18
CA MET A 1 -52.61 35.35 -13.14
C MET A 1 -52.57 33.90 -12.69
N GLN A 2 -53.35 33.57 -11.66
CA GLN A 2 -54.10 32.32 -11.40
C GLN A 2 -53.81 31.12 -12.33
N LYS A 3 -53.78 29.84 -11.93
CA LYS A 3 -54.16 29.10 -10.72
C LYS A 3 -53.94 27.60 -11.04
N LYS A 4 -53.81 26.78 -9.98
CA LYS A 4 -54.33 25.41 -9.80
C LYS A 4 -53.57 24.20 -10.39
N THR A 5 -52.87 23.51 -9.48
CA THR A 5 -53.21 22.19 -8.90
C THR A 5 -54.14 21.26 -9.71
N TYR A 6 -53.77 19.98 -9.88
CA TYR A 6 -54.43 18.82 -9.22
C TYR A 6 -53.70 17.48 -9.50
N ALA A 7 -53.58 16.68 -8.45
CA ALA A 7 -53.22 15.25 -8.47
C ALA A 7 -54.44 14.38 -8.80
N MET A 8 -54.23 13.17 -9.34
CA MET A 8 -54.98 11.93 -8.99
C MET A 8 -54.47 10.67 -9.73
N LEU A 9 -53.92 9.75 -8.93
CA LEU A 9 -54.24 8.32 -8.76
C LEU A 9 -55.08 7.49 -9.78
N PHE A 10 -54.70 6.19 -9.81
CA PHE A 10 -55.44 4.92 -10.01
C PHE A 10 -55.46 4.19 -11.38
N THR A 11 -54.72 3.07 -11.42
CA THR A 11 -55.03 1.68 -11.88
C THR A 11 -55.83 1.39 -13.17
N ALA A 12 -55.31 0.48 -14.01
CA ALA A 12 -55.78 -0.92 -14.15
C ALA A 12 -55.50 -1.57 -15.55
N LYS A 13 -55.09 -2.85 -15.51
CA LYS A 13 -55.43 -3.98 -16.43
C LYS A 13 -55.07 -3.91 -17.93
N GLY A 14 -54.33 -4.92 -18.40
CA GLY A 14 -54.31 -5.32 -19.82
C GLY A 14 -53.51 -6.61 -20.07
N LYS A 15 -54.15 -7.61 -20.67
CA LYS A 15 -53.73 -9.02 -20.84
C LYS A 15 -52.73 -9.29 -22.00
N ILE A 16 -52.06 -10.44 -21.84
CA ILE A 16 -51.31 -11.29 -22.79
C ILE A 16 -52.16 -11.75 -24.00
N PRO A 17 -51.54 -11.93 -25.18
CA PRO A 17 -51.54 -13.22 -25.93
C PRO A 17 -50.14 -13.54 -26.50
N GLY A 18 -49.69 -14.76 -26.78
CA GLY A 18 -50.26 -16.10 -26.86
C GLY A 18 -49.17 -17.08 -27.34
N GLN A 19 -49.28 -18.33 -26.92
CA GLN A 19 -48.34 -19.43 -27.11
C GLN A 19 -48.17 -19.88 -28.58
N GLN A 20 -46.99 -20.43 -28.90
CA GLN A 20 -46.90 -21.68 -29.66
C GLN A 20 -45.83 -22.60 -29.04
N ASP A 21 -46.23 -23.86 -28.92
CA ASP A 21 -45.53 -24.98 -28.30
C ASP A 21 -45.32 -26.03 -29.41
N TYR A 22 -44.11 -26.57 -29.59
CA TYR A 22 -43.95 -27.88 -30.25
C TYR A 22 -42.78 -28.67 -29.66
N ARG A 23 -43.15 -29.86 -29.22
CA ARG A 23 -42.36 -30.88 -28.53
C ARG A 23 -41.42 -31.64 -29.48
N SER A 24 -40.32 -32.15 -28.91
CA SER A 24 -40.06 -33.60 -28.68
C SER A 24 -38.66 -34.09 -29.10
N GLY A 25 -37.97 -34.82 -28.20
CA GLY A 25 -36.80 -35.64 -28.56
C GLY A 25 -35.83 -36.00 -27.43
N LYS A 26 -36.24 -36.89 -26.51
CA LYS A 26 -35.48 -37.87 -25.66
C LYS A 26 -33.94 -37.97 -25.86
N ARG A 27 -33.06 -38.35 -24.91
CA ARG A 27 -33.02 -38.73 -23.46
C ARG A 27 -31.57 -39.15 -23.15
N ARG A 28 -31.03 -38.84 -21.96
CA ARG A 28 -30.21 -39.69 -21.02
C ARG A 28 -29.29 -38.78 -20.18
N THR A 29 -29.68 -38.41 -18.95
CA THR A 29 -29.31 -39.04 -17.66
C THR A 29 -27.81 -39.22 -17.41
N LEU A 30 -27.24 -38.38 -16.53
CA LEU A 30 -26.48 -38.86 -15.38
C LEU A 30 -26.60 -37.88 -14.20
N ASN A 31 -27.04 -38.40 -13.06
CA ASN A 31 -27.03 -37.75 -11.75
C ASN A 31 -25.61 -37.75 -11.21
N MET A 32 -25.14 -36.63 -10.65
CA MET A 32 -24.36 -36.70 -9.41
C MET A 32 -24.55 -35.42 -8.60
N LYS A 33 -25.11 -35.59 -7.39
CA LYS A 33 -25.20 -34.56 -6.35
C LYS A 33 -23.90 -34.55 -5.54
N LYS A 34 -23.50 -33.33 -5.14
CA LYS A 34 -22.80 -32.89 -3.90
C LYS A 34 -21.41 -32.27 -4.13
N LYS A 35 -21.21 -31.15 -3.40
CA LYS A 35 -20.06 -30.21 -3.33
C LYS A 35 -20.13 -29.23 -4.51
N ILE A 36 -20.38 -27.92 -4.36
CA ILE A 36 -19.95 -26.91 -3.39
C ILE A 36 -21.05 -25.83 -3.32
N ILE A 37 -21.48 -25.42 -2.12
CA ILE A 37 -22.10 -24.12 -1.87
C ILE A 37 -21.37 -23.58 -0.64
N ALA A 38 -20.37 -22.73 -0.86
CA ALA A 38 -19.85 -21.77 0.10
C ALA A 38 -19.01 -20.73 -0.67
N LEU A 39 -19.22 -19.46 -0.33
CA LEU A 39 -18.54 -18.25 -0.79
C LEU A 39 -18.81 -17.79 -2.23
N PHE A 40 -19.89 -17.04 -2.41
CA PHE A 40 -19.94 -15.89 -3.32
C PHE A 40 -21.03 -14.95 -2.79
N LEU A 41 -20.65 -13.97 -1.98
CA LEU A 41 -21.38 -12.73 -1.69
C LEU A 41 -20.65 -11.94 -0.60
N THR A 42 -19.75 -11.05 -1.01
CA THR A 42 -19.54 -9.74 -0.37
C THR A 42 -18.64 -8.92 -1.29
N GLY A 43 -19.17 -7.83 -1.84
CA GLY A 43 -18.39 -6.93 -2.68
C GLY A 43 -19.18 -6.03 -3.63
N VAL A 44 -20.42 -5.64 -3.30
CA VAL A 44 -21.06 -4.45 -3.90
C VAL A 44 -21.90 -3.76 -2.83
N MET A 45 -21.60 -2.47 -2.65
CA MET A 45 -22.29 -1.52 -1.77
C MET A 45 -23.81 -1.48 -1.98
N LEU A 46 -24.53 -1.32 -0.87
CA LEU A 46 -25.82 -0.62 -0.87
C LEU A 46 -25.68 0.59 0.05
N VAL A 47 -25.37 1.73 -0.56
CA VAL A 47 -25.53 3.06 0.04
C VAL A 47 -27.05 3.30 0.12
N GLY A 48 -27.57 3.37 1.34
CA GLY A 48 -28.99 3.56 1.59
C GLY A 48 -29.24 4.09 2.98
N THR A 49 -29.19 5.42 3.11
CA THR A 49 -29.85 6.25 4.13
C THR A 49 -29.91 5.74 5.58
N SER A 50 -29.13 6.36 6.48
CA SER A 50 -29.57 6.54 7.86
C SER A 50 -28.91 7.75 8.53
N VAL A 51 -29.45 8.95 8.29
CA VAL A 51 -29.45 9.99 9.32
C VAL A 51 -30.59 9.65 10.28
N GLN A 52 -30.31 8.79 11.27
CA GLN A 52 -31.01 8.76 12.57
C GLN A 52 -30.38 7.73 13.52
N ALA A 53 -30.01 8.24 14.70
CA ALA A 53 -29.67 7.54 15.95
C ALA A 53 -28.27 6.90 16.07
N GLN A 54 -27.25 7.75 16.21
CA GLN A 54 -26.11 7.49 17.10
C GLN A 54 -26.63 7.46 18.54
N ALA A 55 -27.11 6.30 18.99
CA ALA A 55 -27.49 6.06 20.37
C ALA A 55 -27.07 4.64 20.76
N GLY A 56 -25.93 4.57 21.46
CA GLY A 56 -25.56 3.42 22.30
C GLY A 56 -25.34 2.10 21.60
N ARG A 57 -24.31 2.00 20.74
CA ARG A 57 -23.56 0.74 20.70
C ARG A 57 -22.71 0.73 21.96
N ILE A 58 -22.95 -0.24 22.85
CA ILE A 58 -22.02 -0.55 23.94
C ILE A 58 -20.76 -1.05 23.24
N VAL A 59 -19.75 -0.19 23.15
CA VAL A 59 -18.42 -0.62 22.74
C VAL A 59 -17.80 -1.29 23.96
N LYS A 60 -17.33 -2.52 23.77
CA LYS A 60 -16.67 -3.26 24.84
C LYS A 60 -15.37 -2.52 25.22
N PRO A 61 -14.97 -2.50 26.50
CA PRO A 61 -13.63 -2.04 26.89
C PRO A 61 -12.56 -2.68 26.01
N ILE A 62 -11.46 -1.98 25.74
CA ILE A 62 -10.36 -2.48 24.91
C ILE A 62 -9.93 -3.89 25.34
N ASP A 63 -9.86 -4.08 26.65
CA ASP A 63 -9.66 -5.30 27.42
C ASP A 63 -10.52 -6.50 26.93
N GLU A 64 -11.82 -6.29 26.79
CA GLU A 64 -12.78 -7.30 26.32
C GLU A 64 -12.64 -7.57 24.81
N GLN A 65 -12.16 -6.60 24.03
CA GLN A 65 -11.86 -6.78 22.60
C GLN A 65 -10.55 -7.58 22.39
N LEU A 66 -9.56 -7.38 23.26
CA LEU A 66 -8.30 -8.13 23.28
C LEU A 66 -8.52 -9.59 23.72
N ALA A 67 -9.36 -9.82 24.74
CA ALA A 67 -9.61 -11.15 25.31
C ALA A 67 -10.40 -12.12 24.40
N GLU A 68 -11.15 -11.62 23.41
CA GLU A 68 -11.90 -12.45 22.44
C GLU A 68 -11.04 -12.98 21.28
N ARG A 69 -9.74 -12.65 21.26
CA ARG A 69 -8.81 -13.06 20.21
C ARG A 69 -8.48 -14.56 20.29
N LYS A 70 -8.55 -15.25 19.15
CA LYS A 70 -7.90 -16.56 19.01
C LYS A 70 -6.41 -16.32 18.79
N VAL A 71 -5.63 -16.57 19.84
CA VAL A 71 -4.17 -16.68 19.74
C VAL A 71 -3.85 -17.84 18.79
N ILE A 72 -3.37 -17.52 17.59
CA ILE A 72 -2.72 -18.50 16.72
C ILE A 72 -1.23 -18.25 16.86
N THR A 73 -0.56 -19.16 17.54
CA THR A 73 0.89 -19.17 17.72
C THR A 73 1.53 -19.84 16.52
N THR A 74 1.86 -19.08 15.49
CA THR A 74 3.18 -19.15 14.84
C THR A 74 3.29 -17.98 13.86
N PRO A 75 4.12 -16.96 14.10
CA PRO A 75 4.66 -16.24 12.96
C PRO A 75 5.46 -17.28 12.17
N GLN A 76 5.20 -17.41 10.87
CA GLN A 76 6.31 -17.80 10.02
C GLN A 76 7.29 -16.63 10.15
N GLU A 77 8.30 -16.76 11.01
CA GLU A 77 9.45 -15.87 11.06
C GLU A 77 10.14 -15.96 9.71
N ARG A 78 9.61 -15.25 8.72
CA ARG A 78 10.32 -15.04 7.48
C ARG A 78 11.27 -13.88 7.74
N LYS A 79 12.54 -14.22 7.91
CA LYS A 79 13.59 -13.21 8.01
C LYS A 79 13.68 -12.47 6.69
N ILE A 80 13.16 -11.25 6.65
CA ILE A 80 13.43 -10.29 5.59
C ILE A 80 14.94 -10.08 5.56
N ARG A 81 15.56 -10.31 4.40
CA ARG A 81 17.01 -10.17 4.24
C ARG A 81 17.29 -8.75 3.76
N LEU A 82 17.99 -7.97 4.59
CA LEU A 82 18.39 -6.60 4.29
C LEU A 82 19.90 -6.50 4.10
N GLY A 83 20.34 -5.42 3.46
CA GLY A 83 21.75 -5.09 3.31
C GLY A 83 22.34 -4.46 4.58
N GLU A 84 23.60 -4.05 4.52
CA GLU A 84 24.27 -3.34 5.63
C GLU A 84 23.64 -1.97 5.91
N ASP A 85 23.00 -1.36 4.90
CA ASP A 85 22.29 -0.08 4.99
C ASP A 85 20.83 -0.22 5.46
N GLU A 86 20.39 -1.45 5.76
CA GLU A 86 19.03 -1.79 6.20
C GLU A 86 17.91 -1.37 5.22
N LYS A 87 18.24 -1.02 3.97
CA LYS A 87 17.26 -0.58 2.96
C LYS A 87 16.61 -1.77 2.26
N PRO A 88 15.28 -1.78 2.09
CA PRO A 88 14.62 -2.79 1.28
C PRO A 88 14.92 -2.57 -0.20
N ARG A 89 15.10 -3.67 -0.92
CA ARG A 89 15.28 -3.65 -2.38
C ARG A 89 13.93 -3.76 -3.08
N VAL A 90 13.63 -2.84 -3.99
CA VAL A 90 12.29 -2.63 -4.52
C VAL A 90 12.27 -2.56 -6.05
N ILE A 91 11.28 -3.20 -6.67
CA ILE A 91 10.84 -2.94 -8.04
C ILE A 91 9.41 -2.42 -8.01
N ILE A 92 9.11 -1.41 -8.82
CA ILE A 92 7.77 -0.85 -8.97
C ILE A 92 7.29 -1.16 -10.39
N THR A 93 6.09 -1.72 -10.54
CA THR A 93 5.40 -1.84 -11.83
C THR A 93 4.14 -1.00 -11.83
N SER A 94 3.93 -0.16 -12.85
CA SER A 94 2.87 0.85 -12.86
C SER A 94 2.25 1.01 -14.24
N ASP A 95 0.95 1.25 -14.28
CA ASP A 95 0.15 1.55 -15.47
C ASP A 95 -0.03 3.05 -15.73
N LEU A 96 0.60 3.89 -14.90
CA LEU A 96 0.65 5.34 -15.04
C LEU A 96 -0.73 6.00 -14.97
N GLU A 97 -1.68 5.46 -14.20
CA GLU A 97 -2.89 6.22 -13.86
C GLU A 97 -2.50 7.51 -13.10
N VAL A 98 -3.43 8.46 -13.00
CA VAL A 98 -3.18 9.74 -12.33
C VAL A 98 -2.67 9.58 -10.89
N ASP A 99 -3.13 8.55 -10.17
CA ASP A 99 -2.62 8.23 -8.83
C ASP A 99 -1.25 7.57 -8.84
N ASP A 100 -0.88 6.75 -9.83
CA ASP A 100 0.51 6.32 -10.01
C ASP A 100 1.43 7.50 -10.28
N MET A 101 1.02 8.44 -11.15
CA MET A 101 1.81 9.62 -11.48
C MET A 101 2.07 10.46 -10.22
N ASN A 102 1.03 10.71 -9.44
CA ASN A 102 1.15 11.40 -8.15
C ASN A 102 2.01 10.60 -7.16
N SER A 103 1.85 9.27 -7.13
CA SER A 103 2.68 8.39 -6.29
C SER A 103 4.16 8.52 -6.69
N PHE A 104 4.53 8.45 -7.97
CA PHE A 104 5.93 8.67 -8.37
C PHE A 104 6.45 10.05 -8.01
N ILE A 105 5.66 11.11 -8.19
CA ILE A 105 6.07 12.47 -7.86
C ILE A 105 6.36 12.60 -6.36
N HIS A 106 5.41 12.20 -5.50
CA HIS A 106 5.57 12.27 -4.05
C HIS A 106 6.63 11.29 -3.54
N GLN A 107 6.53 10.02 -3.90
CA GLN A 107 7.41 8.98 -3.38
C GLN A 107 8.87 9.15 -3.85
N SER A 108 9.13 9.87 -4.95
CA SER A 108 10.50 10.21 -5.36
C SER A 108 11.27 11.04 -4.32
N LEU A 109 10.54 11.75 -3.44
CA LEU A 109 11.12 12.45 -2.28
C LEU A 109 11.56 11.51 -1.16
N PHE A 110 11.24 10.22 -1.23
CA PHE A 110 11.61 9.21 -0.24
C PHE A 110 12.49 8.10 -0.85
N PHE A 111 12.90 8.21 -2.11
CA PHE A 111 13.76 7.21 -2.76
C PHE A 111 15.15 7.09 -2.14
N ASN A 112 15.56 8.02 -1.26
CA ASN A 112 16.76 7.85 -0.46
C ASN A 112 16.59 6.79 0.67
N GLU A 113 15.36 6.40 1.01
CA GLU A 113 15.06 5.45 2.10
C GLU A 113 14.99 3.98 1.63
N ILE A 114 15.09 3.72 0.32
CA ILE A 114 14.97 2.40 -0.30
C ILE A 114 15.98 2.22 -1.43
N ASP A 115 16.18 0.96 -1.84
CA ASP A 115 17.02 0.63 -2.99
C ASP A 115 16.17 0.21 -4.19
N LEU A 116 15.98 1.12 -5.14
CA LEU A 116 15.26 0.83 -6.37
C LEU A 116 16.10 -0.03 -7.32
N ALA A 117 15.63 -1.24 -7.60
CA ALA A 117 16.20 -2.16 -8.57
C ALA A 117 15.52 -2.06 -9.96
N GLY A 118 14.34 -1.45 -10.04
CA GLY A 118 13.59 -1.32 -11.29
C GLY A 118 12.34 -0.47 -11.16
N ILE A 119 12.01 0.24 -12.24
CA ILE A 119 10.71 0.88 -12.44
C ILE A 119 10.20 0.42 -13.80
N VAL A 120 9.01 -0.15 -13.86
CA VAL A 120 8.50 -0.82 -15.06
C VAL A 120 7.12 -0.31 -15.42
N VAL A 121 6.96 0.26 -16.61
CA VAL A 121 5.64 0.61 -17.13
C VAL A 121 4.94 -0.67 -17.59
N SER A 122 3.73 -0.92 -17.12
CA SER A 122 2.95 -2.14 -17.35
C SER A 122 1.54 -1.78 -17.80
N GLY A 123 0.82 -2.69 -18.46
CA GLY A 123 -0.61 -2.53 -18.74
C GLY A 123 -1.45 -2.92 -17.52
N SER A 124 -2.72 -2.52 -17.53
CA SER A 124 -3.72 -2.88 -16.52
C SER A 124 -5.12 -2.89 -17.14
N PHE A 125 -6.14 -3.13 -16.31
CA PHE A 125 -7.53 -2.94 -16.72
C PHE A 125 -7.89 -1.47 -16.95
N CYS A 126 -7.16 -0.53 -16.33
CA CYS A 126 -7.35 0.91 -16.48
C CYS A 126 -6.62 1.47 -17.71
N HIS A 127 -5.44 0.96 -18.05
CA HIS A 127 -4.57 1.54 -19.09
C HIS A 127 -3.87 0.45 -19.91
N PHE A 128 -4.01 0.51 -21.24
CA PHE A 128 -3.19 -0.29 -22.17
C PHE A 128 -3.08 0.36 -23.56
N THR A 129 -1.94 0.14 -24.21
CA THR A 129 -1.53 0.82 -25.47
C THR A 129 -2.07 0.19 -26.75
N GLY A 130 -2.46 -1.08 -26.71
CA GLY A 130 -2.72 -1.87 -27.90
C GLY A 130 -1.45 -2.32 -28.64
N ASP A 131 -1.62 -3.24 -29.58
CA ASP A 131 -0.58 -3.60 -30.56
C ASP A 131 -0.90 -3.12 -31.99
N GLY A 132 -2.06 -2.47 -32.18
CA GLY A 132 -2.55 -1.99 -33.48
C GLY A 132 -3.06 -3.09 -34.42
N GLU A 133 -3.09 -4.35 -33.96
CA GLU A 133 -3.49 -5.52 -34.75
C GLU A 133 -4.71 -6.23 -34.15
N HIS A 134 -4.77 -6.35 -32.82
CA HIS A 134 -5.75 -7.16 -32.10
C HIS A 134 -6.71 -6.31 -31.27
N THR A 135 -7.86 -6.89 -30.90
CA THR A 135 -8.66 -6.41 -29.77
C THR A 135 -8.27 -7.13 -28.48
N GLN A 136 -8.59 -6.53 -27.33
CA GLN A 136 -8.38 -7.13 -26.01
C GLN A 136 -8.90 -8.57 -25.93
N GLY A 137 -10.11 -8.83 -26.43
CA GLY A 137 -10.77 -10.14 -26.43
C GLY A 137 -10.17 -11.17 -27.39
N GLU A 138 -9.34 -10.76 -28.35
CA GLU A 138 -8.55 -11.66 -29.20
C GLU A 138 -7.26 -12.11 -28.49
N VAL A 139 -6.78 -11.33 -27.51
CA VAL A 139 -5.57 -11.61 -26.73
C VAL A 139 -5.89 -12.32 -25.42
N MET A 140 -6.85 -11.79 -24.65
CA MET A 140 -7.26 -12.29 -23.33
C MET A 140 -8.78 -12.31 -23.21
N ASP A 141 -9.37 -13.44 -22.80
CA ASP A 141 -10.81 -13.58 -22.56
C ASP A 141 -11.20 -13.36 -21.09
N HIS A 142 -10.25 -13.50 -20.15
CA HIS A 142 -10.43 -13.25 -18.74
C HIS A 142 -9.79 -11.92 -18.34
N ILE A 143 -10.63 -10.87 -18.25
CA ILE A 143 -10.23 -9.48 -17.97
C ILE A 143 -11.03 -8.88 -16.81
N GLN A 144 -10.40 -7.99 -16.05
CA GLN A 144 -10.97 -7.18 -14.98
C GLN A 144 -11.68 -5.93 -15.52
N ASN A 145 -11.29 -5.39 -16.68
CA ASN A 145 -11.88 -4.16 -17.22
C ASN A 145 -13.40 -4.31 -17.35
N ARG A 146 -14.12 -3.34 -16.76
CA ARG A 146 -15.59 -3.37 -16.62
C ARG A 146 -16.31 -2.39 -17.54
N GLU A 147 -15.57 -1.65 -18.36
CA GLU A 147 -16.16 -0.73 -19.33
C GLU A 147 -16.99 -1.51 -20.37
N GLU A 148 -18.05 -0.86 -20.84
CA GLU A 148 -18.90 -1.44 -21.87
C GLU A 148 -18.09 -1.59 -23.17
N GLY A 149 -17.97 -2.82 -23.66
CA GLY A 149 -17.18 -3.12 -24.87
C GLY A 149 -15.69 -3.36 -24.63
N ALA A 150 -15.24 -3.55 -23.38
CA ALA A 150 -13.83 -3.77 -23.04
C ALA A 150 -13.12 -4.83 -23.92
N LEU A 151 -13.79 -5.94 -24.25
CA LEU A 151 -13.21 -7.00 -25.11
C LEU A 151 -12.99 -6.58 -26.57
N ASP A 152 -13.70 -5.55 -27.04
CA ASP A 152 -13.59 -5.04 -28.42
C ASP A 152 -12.60 -3.86 -28.51
N MET A 153 -12.03 -3.41 -27.38
CA MET A 153 -11.07 -2.30 -27.34
C MET A 153 -9.73 -2.70 -27.95
N THR A 154 -9.13 -1.80 -28.73
CA THR A 154 -7.79 -1.95 -29.31
C THR A 154 -6.73 -1.17 -28.53
N GLU A 155 -7.14 -0.20 -27.71
CA GLU A 155 -6.34 0.61 -26.78
C GLU A 155 -7.31 1.16 -25.72
N PHE A 156 -6.82 1.51 -24.52
CA PHE A 156 -7.63 2.12 -23.49
C PHE A 156 -6.78 3.05 -22.62
N ARG A 157 -7.12 4.35 -22.60
CA ARG A 157 -6.52 5.42 -21.77
C ARG A 157 -4.97 5.52 -21.80
N ALA A 158 -4.32 4.95 -22.81
CA ALA A 158 -2.87 4.77 -22.87
C ALA A 158 -2.05 6.04 -22.58
N GLN A 159 -1.26 6.03 -21.51
CA GLN A 159 -0.35 7.14 -21.21
C GLN A 159 0.93 7.11 -22.08
N PRO A 160 1.59 8.27 -22.30
CA PRO A 160 2.90 8.31 -22.94
C PRO A 160 3.92 7.45 -22.20
N LEU A 161 4.48 6.44 -22.88
CA LEU A 161 5.43 5.48 -22.29
C LEU A 161 6.74 6.13 -21.83
N ASP A 162 7.08 7.30 -22.36
CA ASP A 162 8.26 8.08 -21.97
C ASP A 162 7.98 9.05 -20.81
N TRP A 163 6.76 9.08 -20.25
CA TRP A 163 6.38 10.01 -19.18
C TRP A 163 7.33 9.96 -17.98
N LEU A 164 7.64 8.76 -17.46
CA LEU A 164 8.57 8.60 -16.34
C LEU A 164 9.98 9.07 -16.69
N SER A 165 10.49 8.71 -17.87
CA SER A 165 11.81 9.16 -18.31
C SER A 165 11.84 10.69 -18.46
N ASN A 166 10.75 11.30 -18.91
CA ASN A 166 10.63 12.75 -18.98
C ASN A 166 10.59 13.37 -17.58
N LEU A 167 9.84 12.80 -16.63
CA LEU A 167 9.82 13.25 -15.22
C LEU A 167 11.23 13.21 -14.61
N TRP A 168 11.95 12.09 -14.79
CA TRP A 168 13.31 11.91 -14.26
C TRP A 168 14.30 12.91 -14.82
N ASN A 169 14.26 13.16 -16.13
CA ASN A 169 15.24 14.00 -16.81
C ASN A 169 14.89 15.50 -16.79
N ASN A 170 13.68 15.87 -16.34
CA ASN A 170 13.25 17.26 -16.22
C ASN A 170 12.97 17.59 -14.73
N GLU A 171 11.73 17.44 -14.26
CA GLU A 171 11.30 17.96 -12.96
C GLU A 171 12.06 17.33 -11.78
N TYR A 172 12.29 16.02 -11.80
CA TYR A 172 13.10 15.37 -10.77
C TYR A 172 14.57 15.76 -10.86
N ALA A 173 15.12 15.96 -12.06
CA ALA A 173 16.52 16.40 -12.21
C ALA A 173 16.75 17.80 -11.63
N GLU A 174 15.76 18.70 -11.76
CA GLU A 174 15.79 20.02 -11.11
C GLU A 174 15.71 19.89 -9.58
N ALA A 175 14.81 19.06 -9.05
CA ALA A 175 14.70 18.83 -7.61
C ALA A 175 15.94 18.11 -7.04
N TYR A 176 16.53 17.17 -7.78
CA TYR A 176 17.69 16.37 -7.36
C TYR A 176 18.91 17.24 -7.02
N GLU A 177 19.09 18.39 -7.68
CA GLU A 177 20.14 19.35 -7.35
C GLU A 177 20.09 19.74 -5.87
N TYR A 178 18.89 19.87 -5.30
CA TYR A 178 18.66 20.24 -3.90
C TYR A 178 18.46 19.02 -3.00
N LEU A 179 17.70 18.00 -3.43
CA LEU A 179 17.46 16.78 -2.65
C LEU A 179 18.78 16.12 -2.23
N SER A 180 19.74 16.02 -3.15
CA SER A 180 21.06 15.42 -2.89
C SER A 180 21.95 16.23 -1.93
N GLN A 181 21.59 17.49 -1.64
CA GLN A 181 22.23 18.31 -0.60
C GLN A 181 21.58 18.12 0.77
N ASN A 182 20.29 17.78 0.82
CA ASN A 182 19.52 17.62 2.07
C ASN A 182 19.62 16.20 2.65
N ALA A 183 19.78 15.17 1.81
CA ALA A 183 20.06 13.82 2.30
C ALA A 183 20.91 12.99 1.32
N GLU A 184 21.70 12.07 1.89
CA GLU A 184 22.42 11.07 1.10
C GLU A 184 21.48 9.98 0.58
N GLY A 185 21.87 9.34 -0.52
CA GLY A 185 21.21 8.14 -1.03
C GLY A 185 20.11 8.37 -2.07
N TYR A 186 19.80 9.62 -2.43
CA TYR A 186 18.90 9.86 -3.57
C TYR A 186 19.47 9.27 -4.87
N PRO A 187 18.67 8.53 -5.65
CA PRO A 187 19.10 8.01 -6.95
C PRO A 187 19.29 9.15 -7.95
N THR A 188 20.32 9.07 -8.79
CA THR A 188 20.51 10.08 -9.83
C THR A 188 19.43 9.99 -10.92
N PRO A 189 19.09 11.09 -11.62
CA PRO A 189 18.22 11.05 -12.79
C PRO A 189 18.65 10.03 -13.85
N GLU A 190 19.96 9.91 -14.08
CA GLU A 190 20.56 8.94 -15.00
C GLU A 190 20.29 7.50 -14.53
N TYR A 191 20.44 7.23 -13.23
CA TYR A 191 20.16 5.92 -12.66
C TYR A 191 18.67 5.56 -12.79
N LEU A 192 17.77 6.46 -12.36
CA LEU A 192 16.32 6.25 -12.48
C LEU A 192 15.90 5.97 -13.93
N THR A 193 16.43 6.73 -14.88
CA THR A 193 16.20 6.49 -16.32
C THR A 193 16.73 5.13 -16.75
N SER A 194 17.92 4.73 -16.28
CA SER A 194 18.55 3.46 -16.67
C SER A 194 17.78 2.23 -16.22
N ILE A 195 17.11 2.30 -15.06
CA ILE A 195 16.29 1.23 -14.48
C ILE A 195 14.80 1.34 -14.82
N THR A 196 14.40 2.38 -15.58
CA THR A 196 13.04 2.51 -16.10
C THR A 196 12.92 1.71 -17.39
N LYS A 197 11.99 0.74 -17.45
CA LYS A 197 11.77 -0.14 -18.60
C LYS A 197 10.30 -0.22 -18.98
N ILE A 198 10.04 -0.59 -20.23
CA ILE A 198 8.70 -0.88 -20.72
C ILE A 198 8.44 -2.37 -20.62
N GLY A 199 7.39 -2.72 -19.90
CA GLY A 199 6.86 -4.05 -19.71
C GLY A 199 5.79 -4.43 -20.74
N ASN A 200 4.92 -5.34 -20.33
CA ASN A 200 3.76 -5.78 -21.09
C ASN A 200 2.64 -4.73 -21.02
N VAL A 201 2.67 -3.76 -21.94
CA VAL A 201 1.74 -2.61 -21.98
C VAL A 201 0.65 -2.72 -23.04
N GLN A 202 0.66 -3.77 -23.86
CA GLN A 202 -0.19 -3.85 -25.05
C GLN A 202 -1.65 -4.08 -24.68
N PHE A 203 -1.94 -5.01 -23.76
CA PHE A 203 -3.29 -5.33 -23.34
C PHE A 203 -3.32 -5.67 -21.86
N GLU A 204 -4.49 -5.53 -21.23
CA GLU A 204 -4.71 -6.02 -19.88
C GLU A 204 -4.36 -7.52 -19.84
N GLY A 205 -3.48 -7.90 -18.92
CA GLY A 205 -3.14 -9.29 -18.69
C GLY A 205 -2.27 -9.94 -19.77
N ASP A 206 -1.72 -9.17 -20.71
CA ASP A 206 -0.89 -9.72 -21.80
C ASP A 206 0.43 -10.28 -21.26
N VAL A 207 0.68 -11.57 -21.51
CA VAL A 207 1.91 -12.28 -21.16
C VAL A 207 2.52 -12.99 -22.37
N ARG A 208 2.14 -12.61 -23.60
CA ARG A 208 2.55 -13.33 -24.83
C ARG A 208 4.06 -13.29 -25.08
N GLU A 209 4.67 -12.13 -24.87
CA GLU A 209 6.06 -11.86 -25.25
C GLU A 209 6.88 -11.37 -24.04
N ASP A 210 8.16 -11.74 -24.02
CA ASP A 210 9.15 -11.13 -23.13
C ASP A 210 9.40 -9.66 -23.54
N THR A 211 9.66 -8.82 -22.54
CA THR A 211 9.85 -7.37 -22.68
C THR A 211 11.08 -6.93 -21.88
N GLU A 212 11.60 -5.72 -22.15
CA GLU A 212 12.71 -5.17 -21.35
C GLU A 212 12.35 -5.09 -19.86
N GLY A 213 11.08 -4.81 -19.54
CA GLY A 213 10.57 -4.81 -18.17
C GLY A 213 10.54 -6.19 -17.51
N SER A 214 10.03 -7.22 -18.22
CA SER A 214 10.03 -8.58 -17.67
C SER A 214 11.44 -9.16 -17.54
N ASP A 215 12.34 -8.81 -18.46
CA ASP A 215 13.75 -9.22 -18.41
C ASP A 215 14.46 -8.59 -17.21
N LEU A 216 14.26 -7.30 -16.95
CA LEU A 216 14.79 -6.63 -15.74
C LEU A 216 14.33 -7.32 -14.46
N ILE A 217 13.03 -7.64 -14.37
CA ILE A 217 12.48 -8.33 -13.19
C ILE A 217 13.09 -9.73 -13.05
N LYS A 218 13.15 -10.50 -14.14
CA LYS A 218 13.76 -11.83 -14.16
C LYS A 218 15.22 -11.79 -13.71
N GLU A 219 16.00 -10.85 -14.23
CA GLU A 219 17.40 -10.65 -13.85
C GLU A 219 17.54 -10.31 -12.36
N ALA A 220 16.73 -9.38 -11.83
CA ALA A 220 16.77 -9.02 -10.42
C ALA A 220 16.39 -10.18 -9.48
N ILE A 221 15.44 -11.03 -9.89
CA ILE A 221 15.08 -12.24 -9.14
C ILE A 221 16.25 -13.24 -9.13
N LEU A 222 16.90 -13.44 -10.27
CA LEU A 222 17.94 -14.45 -10.44
C LEU A 222 19.35 -14.01 -10.06
N ASP A 223 19.59 -12.72 -9.78
CA ASP A 223 20.91 -12.22 -9.42
C ASP A 223 21.43 -12.72 -8.06
N ASP A 224 22.71 -12.44 -7.79
CA ASP A 224 23.42 -12.90 -6.59
C ASP A 224 23.23 -11.99 -5.36
N ASP A 225 22.40 -10.94 -5.45
CA ASP A 225 22.03 -10.15 -4.28
C ASP A 225 21.06 -10.98 -3.43
N GLU A 226 21.47 -11.32 -2.20
CA GLU A 226 20.71 -12.17 -1.29
C GLU A 226 19.58 -11.44 -0.56
N ARG A 227 19.48 -10.11 -0.70
CA ARG A 227 18.41 -9.31 -0.10
C ARG A 227 17.05 -9.73 -0.64
N SER A 228 16.04 -9.64 0.22
CA SER A 228 14.64 -9.80 -0.19
C SER A 228 14.27 -8.71 -1.21
N LEU A 229 13.57 -9.10 -2.26
CA LEU A 229 13.14 -8.23 -3.35
C LEU A 229 11.63 -8.02 -3.27
N TYR A 230 11.23 -6.79 -2.94
CA TYR A 230 9.84 -6.37 -3.00
C TYR A 230 9.49 -5.97 -4.43
N ILE A 231 8.45 -6.58 -5.00
CA ILE A 231 7.88 -6.18 -6.29
C ILE A 231 6.50 -5.60 -6.03
N LEU A 232 6.34 -4.31 -6.29
CA LEU A 232 5.12 -3.55 -6.04
C LEU A 232 4.32 -3.46 -7.33
N SER A 233 3.18 -4.14 -7.38
CA SER A 233 2.27 -4.16 -8.53
C SER A 233 1.20 -3.07 -8.37
N TRP A 234 1.50 -1.86 -8.83
CA TRP A 234 0.58 -0.71 -8.82
C TRP A 234 -0.49 -0.85 -9.92
N GLY A 235 -0.04 -1.22 -11.13
CA GLY A 235 -0.91 -1.59 -12.25
C GLY A 235 -1.22 -3.09 -12.35
N GLY A 236 -1.29 -3.61 -13.58
CA GLY A 236 -1.43 -5.05 -13.83
C GLY A 236 -0.21 -5.85 -13.38
N PHE A 237 -0.44 -7.12 -13.01
CA PHE A 237 0.62 -8.05 -12.61
C PHE A 237 1.30 -8.71 -13.82
N ASN A 238 0.77 -8.51 -15.03
CA ASN A 238 1.19 -9.20 -16.24
C ASN A 238 2.69 -9.15 -16.55
N THR A 239 3.37 -8.01 -16.36
CA THR A 239 4.83 -7.95 -16.59
C THR A 239 5.60 -8.79 -15.56
N VAL A 240 5.16 -8.79 -14.30
CA VAL A 240 5.74 -9.66 -13.25
C VAL A 240 5.45 -11.13 -13.57
N ALA A 241 4.22 -11.44 -14.01
CA ALA A 241 3.83 -12.78 -14.43
C ALA A 241 4.69 -13.26 -15.60
N ARG A 242 4.94 -12.41 -16.61
CA ARG A 242 5.79 -12.75 -17.75
C ARG A 242 7.21 -13.09 -17.30
N ALA A 243 7.80 -12.30 -16.40
CA ALA A 243 9.12 -12.59 -15.83
C ALA A 243 9.16 -13.96 -15.12
N LEU A 244 8.18 -14.24 -14.27
CA LEU A 244 8.07 -15.51 -13.54
C LEU A 244 7.80 -16.71 -14.46
N LEU A 245 6.99 -16.53 -15.50
CA LEU A 245 6.76 -17.54 -16.53
C LEU A 245 8.04 -17.81 -17.32
N SER A 246 8.84 -16.79 -17.63
CA SER A 246 10.09 -16.98 -18.37
C SER A 246 11.19 -17.63 -17.55
N ILE A 247 11.14 -17.54 -16.21
CA ILE A 247 11.92 -18.39 -15.31
C ILE A 247 11.37 -19.82 -15.34
N TYR A 248 10.05 -20.00 -15.23
CA TYR A 248 9.43 -21.32 -15.23
C TYR A 248 9.70 -22.08 -16.53
N ASP A 249 9.52 -21.44 -17.68
CA ASP A 249 9.69 -22.02 -19.02
C ASP A 249 11.15 -22.43 -19.27
N GLU A 250 12.12 -21.70 -18.70
CA GLU A 250 13.55 -22.01 -18.83
C GLU A 250 13.99 -23.15 -17.91
N TYR A 251 13.50 -23.19 -16.67
CA TYR A 251 14.08 -24.06 -15.63
C TYR A 251 13.21 -25.25 -15.22
N SER A 252 11.88 -25.21 -15.37
CA SER A 252 10.97 -26.21 -14.76
C SER A 252 11.17 -27.65 -15.24
N GLU A 253 11.71 -27.84 -16.44
CA GLU A 253 11.99 -29.16 -17.02
C GLU A 253 13.49 -29.55 -16.92
N THR A 254 14.25 -28.85 -16.07
CA THR A 254 15.69 -29.08 -15.86
C THR A 254 15.99 -29.63 -14.45
N ASP A 255 17.21 -30.11 -14.22
CA ASP A 255 17.67 -30.55 -12.90
C ASP A 255 17.97 -29.39 -11.93
N GLN A 256 17.87 -28.14 -12.40
CA GLN A 256 18.06 -26.92 -11.61
C GLN A 256 16.77 -26.37 -11.00
N TRP A 257 15.60 -26.91 -11.38
CA TRP A 257 14.30 -26.34 -11.01
C TRP A 257 14.14 -26.14 -9.50
N ASP A 258 14.46 -27.16 -8.68
CA ASP A 258 14.27 -27.09 -7.23
C ASP A 258 15.07 -25.94 -6.60
N GLU A 259 16.29 -25.68 -7.08
CA GLU A 259 17.15 -24.60 -6.60
C GLU A 259 16.63 -23.23 -7.02
N ILE A 260 16.23 -23.09 -8.29
CA ILE A 260 15.69 -21.85 -8.84
C ILE A 260 14.35 -21.50 -8.21
N TYR A 261 13.46 -22.48 -8.07
CA TYR A 261 12.17 -22.32 -7.39
C TYR A 261 12.36 -21.80 -5.97
N GLN A 262 13.25 -22.44 -5.19
CA GLN A 262 13.52 -22.01 -3.81
C GLN A 262 14.11 -20.60 -3.78
N LYS A 263 15.01 -20.26 -4.71
CA LYS A 263 15.57 -18.91 -4.83
C LYS A 263 14.49 -17.87 -5.08
N VAL A 264 13.59 -18.12 -6.04
CA VAL A 264 12.45 -17.24 -6.35
C VAL A 264 11.56 -17.08 -5.12
N CYS A 265 11.11 -18.18 -4.54
CA CYS A 265 10.16 -18.18 -3.43
C CYS A 265 10.75 -17.61 -2.13
N ASP A 266 12.06 -17.69 -1.87
CA ASP A 266 12.73 -17.10 -0.70
C ASP A 266 13.04 -15.62 -0.86
N LYS A 267 13.35 -15.19 -2.09
CA LYS A 267 13.77 -13.83 -2.37
C LYS A 267 12.60 -12.88 -2.59
N VAL A 268 11.59 -13.31 -3.33
CA VAL A 268 10.53 -12.41 -3.84
C VAL A 268 9.39 -12.23 -2.83
N LEU A 269 8.99 -10.97 -2.67
CA LEU A 269 7.82 -10.52 -1.92
C LEU A 269 6.96 -9.66 -2.85
N ILE A 270 5.71 -10.03 -3.05
CA ILE A 270 4.79 -9.30 -3.94
C ILE A 270 3.87 -8.41 -3.11
N SER A 271 3.82 -7.12 -3.43
CA SER A 271 2.86 -6.18 -2.85
C SER A 271 1.85 -5.75 -3.92
N GLY A 272 0.57 -5.92 -3.63
CA GLY A 272 -0.52 -5.74 -4.60
C GLY A 272 -0.85 -7.03 -5.37
N ASN A 273 -2.14 -7.23 -5.66
CA ASN A 273 -2.61 -8.41 -6.41
C ASN A 273 -2.66 -8.18 -7.92
N GLY A 274 -2.24 -6.99 -8.37
CA GLY A 274 -2.36 -6.53 -9.74
C GLY A 274 -3.78 -6.17 -10.16
N GLN A 275 -3.86 -5.24 -11.10
CA GLN A 275 -5.07 -4.82 -11.79
C GLN A 275 -5.35 -5.67 -13.04
N ASP A 276 -5.15 -7.00 -12.94
CA ASP A 276 -5.50 -8.00 -13.96
C ASP A 276 -5.65 -9.40 -13.31
N PHE A 277 -5.92 -10.46 -14.10
CA PHE A 277 -6.05 -11.83 -13.58
C PHE A 277 -4.80 -12.70 -13.72
N THR A 278 -3.67 -12.16 -14.19
CA THR A 278 -2.51 -12.98 -14.60
C THR A 278 -1.87 -13.75 -13.46
N PHE A 279 -1.88 -13.18 -12.25
CA PHE A 279 -1.41 -13.91 -11.07
C PHE A 279 -2.20 -15.21 -10.87
N THR A 280 -3.53 -15.12 -10.93
CA THR A 280 -4.43 -16.28 -10.71
C THR A 280 -4.34 -17.25 -11.88
N ASP A 281 -4.30 -16.74 -13.10
CA ASP A 281 -4.41 -17.56 -14.31
C ASP A 281 -3.10 -18.29 -14.67
N TYR A 282 -1.96 -17.69 -14.33
CA TYR A 282 -0.65 -18.18 -14.80
C TYR A 282 0.33 -18.53 -13.68
N ILE A 283 0.27 -17.86 -12.52
CA ILE A 283 1.36 -17.89 -11.54
C ILE A 283 1.03 -18.71 -10.30
N ALA A 284 -0.19 -18.61 -9.76
CA ALA A 284 -0.56 -19.21 -8.48
C ALA A 284 -0.28 -20.72 -8.39
N ASP A 285 -0.52 -21.47 -9.48
CA ASP A 285 -0.26 -22.91 -9.53
C ASP A 285 1.23 -23.26 -9.73
N LYS A 286 2.01 -22.37 -10.33
CA LYS A 286 3.43 -22.60 -10.64
C LYS A 286 4.35 -22.24 -9.48
N TYR A 287 3.96 -21.22 -8.73
CA TYR A 287 4.71 -20.68 -7.59
C TYR A 287 3.80 -20.57 -6.36
N PRO A 288 3.27 -21.70 -5.86
CA PRO A 288 2.33 -21.69 -4.74
C PRO A 288 2.91 -21.12 -3.43
N ASP A 289 4.25 -21.16 -3.28
CA ASP A 289 4.98 -20.68 -2.10
C ASP A 289 5.51 -19.23 -2.24
N LEU A 290 5.17 -18.51 -3.32
CA LEU A 290 5.43 -17.07 -3.37
C LEU A 290 4.71 -16.36 -2.23
N VAL A 291 5.33 -15.31 -1.70
CA VAL A 291 4.76 -14.55 -0.59
C VAL A 291 4.21 -13.22 -1.05
N MET A 292 2.99 -12.97 -0.61
CA MET A 292 2.33 -11.68 -0.67
C MET A 292 2.64 -10.90 0.60
N ALA A 293 3.01 -9.64 0.45
CA ALA A 293 3.33 -8.70 1.50
C ALA A 293 2.42 -7.48 1.35
N SER A 294 1.64 -7.14 2.37
CA SER A 294 0.84 -5.91 2.31
C SER A 294 0.78 -5.20 3.66
N GLY A 295 0.86 -3.87 3.60
CA GLY A 295 0.32 -3.01 4.65
C GLY A 295 -1.21 -3.16 4.71
N ASN A 296 -1.80 -2.76 5.83
CA ASN A 296 -3.23 -2.89 6.10
C ASN A 296 -3.93 -1.55 6.34
N CYS A 297 -3.15 -0.48 6.49
CA CYS A 297 -3.63 0.88 6.45
C CYS A 297 -3.40 1.41 5.03
N GLY A 298 -4.31 1.04 4.11
CA GLY A 298 -4.30 1.64 2.77
C GLY A 298 -4.28 3.18 2.87
N TYR A 299 -3.58 3.80 1.94
CA TYR A 299 -3.24 5.23 1.93
C TYR A 299 -3.96 5.95 0.79
N ALA A 300 -4.40 7.17 1.08
CA ALA A 300 -4.74 8.21 0.11
C ALA A 300 -5.59 7.81 -1.13
N GLY A 301 -6.67 7.07 -0.93
CA GLY A 301 -7.63 6.79 -2.02
C GLY A 301 -8.44 8.02 -2.45
N TYR A 302 -9.17 7.92 -3.57
CA TYR A 302 -9.92 9.00 -4.22
C TYR A 302 -10.88 9.82 -3.34
N SER A 303 -11.31 9.33 -2.18
CA SER A 303 -12.18 10.08 -1.27
C SER A 303 -11.49 10.70 -0.04
N THR A 304 -10.17 10.60 0.05
CA THR A 304 -9.42 10.94 1.27
C THR A 304 -9.59 12.40 1.67
N ALA A 305 -9.65 13.34 0.72
CA ALA A 305 -9.92 14.76 1.01
C ALA A 305 -11.31 15.04 1.63
N ILE A 306 -12.25 14.10 1.51
CA ILE A 306 -13.63 14.22 2.04
C ILE A 306 -13.77 13.48 3.38
N ASN A 307 -13.19 12.29 3.50
CA ASN A 307 -13.48 11.36 4.59
C ASN A 307 -12.24 10.63 5.14
N GLY A 308 -11.05 11.18 4.91
CA GLY A 308 -9.81 10.70 5.50
C GLY A 308 -9.81 10.73 7.03
N GLN A 309 -8.73 10.21 7.61
CA GLN A 309 -8.53 10.14 9.05
C GLN A 309 -8.57 11.54 9.68
N ALA A 310 -9.27 11.72 10.79
CA ALA A 310 -9.64 13.04 11.30
C ALA A 310 -8.44 13.96 11.63
N ASP A 311 -7.37 13.40 12.21
CA ASP A 311 -6.14 14.11 12.60
C ASP A 311 -5.26 14.50 11.40
N ALA A 312 -5.36 13.78 10.27
CA ALA A 312 -4.59 14.04 9.04
C ALA A 312 -5.44 14.63 7.90
N LEU A 313 -6.77 14.68 8.01
CA LEU A 313 -7.66 15.05 6.90
C LEU A 313 -7.31 16.39 6.26
N TYR A 314 -6.89 17.37 7.08
CA TYR A 314 -6.56 18.71 6.60
C TYR A 314 -5.35 18.72 5.65
N THR A 315 -4.44 17.75 5.74
CA THR A 315 -3.27 17.66 4.84
C THR A 315 -3.65 17.21 3.43
N PHE A 316 -4.86 16.67 3.25
CA PHE A 316 -5.40 16.30 1.93
C PHE A 316 -6.31 17.38 1.32
N GLN A 317 -6.41 18.54 1.96
CA GLN A 317 -7.32 19.60 1.56
C GLN A 317 -6.59 20.81 0.99
N ALA A 318 -7.30 21.54 0.13
CA ALA A 318 -6.76 22.60 -0.71
C ALA A 318 -5.81 23.57 0.00
N ASP A 319 -6.20 24.11 1.16
CA ASP A 319 -5.40 25.15 1.81
C ASP A 319 -4.03 24.64 2.23
N TRP A 320 -3.95 23.44 2.81
CA TRP A 320 -2.67 22.84 3.19
C TRP A 320 -1.84 22.45 1.96
N LEU A 321 -2.46 21.83 0.95
CA LEU A 321 -1.74 21.39 -0.26
C LEU A 321 -1.17 22.57 -1.06
N LYS A 322 -1.90 23.68 -1.17
CA LYS A 322 -1.40 24.89 -1.85
C LYS A 322 -0.19 25.49 -1.15
N GLU A 323 -0.22 25.52 0.18
CA GLU A 323 0.84 26.11 1.01
C GLU A 323 2.09 25.22 1.09
N ASN A 324 1.89 23.91 1.28
CA ASN A 324 2.97 23.01 1.66
C ASN A 324 3.51 22.17 0.49
N ILE A 325 2.73 22.01 -0.59
CA ILE A 325 3.09 21.10 -1.68
C ILE A 325 3.09 21.84 -3.03
N LYS A 326 1.95 22.34 -3.48
CA LYS A 326 1.73 22.68 -4.89
C LYS A 326 2.50 23.90 -5.40
N PHE A 327 2.58 24.95 -4.60
CA PHE A 327 3.13 26.24 -5.03
C PHE A 327 4.44 26.54 -4.31
N ASP A 328 5.38 27.15 -5.04
CA ASP A 328 6.69 27.59 -4.54
C ASP A 328 7.66 26.46 -4.10
N HIS A 329 7.31 25.18 -4.34
CA HIS A 329 8.13 23.98 -4.04
C HIS A 329 8.77 23.32 -5.29
N GLY A 330 9.04 24.12 -6.31
CA GLY A 330 9.76 23.67 -7.51
C GLY A 330 8.89 22.97 -8.55
N SER A 331 9.51 22.58 -9.66
CA SER A 331 8.80 22.01 -10.81
C SER A 331 8.24 20.62 -10.52
N LEU A 332 8.94 19.79 -9.73
CA LEU A 332 8.49 18.46 -9.32
C LEU A 332 7.17 18.50 -8.55
N MET A 333 7.04 19.35 -7.54
CA MET A 333 5.76 19.52 -6.85
C MET A 333 4.74 20.28 -7.70
N GLY A 334 5.20 21.16 -8.60
CA GLY A 334 4.35 21.88 -9.54
C GLY A 334 3.56 20.96 -10.48
N VAL A 335 4.10 19.78 -10.84
CA VAL A 335 3.42 18.78 -11.68
C VAL A 335 2.56 17.77 -10.89
N TYR A 336 2.56 17.85 -9.56
CA TYR A 336 1.65 17.07 -8.71
C TYR A 336 0.20 17.45 -8.98
N LYS A 337 -0.66 16.49 -9.31
CA LYS A 337 -2.02 16.73 -9.83
C LYS A 337 -3.02 16.81 -8.69
N LEU A 338 -3.75 17.92 -8.65
CA LEU A 338 -4.82 18.18 -7.71
C LEU A 338 -6.14 18.43 -8.43
N VAL A 339 -7.26 18.32 -7.71
CA VAL A 339 -8.59 18.53 -8.27
C VAL A 339 -8.70 19.93 -8.88
N ASN A 340 -9.16 20.03 -10.12
CA ASN A 340 -9.40 21.29 -10.82
C ASN A 340 -8.20 22.27 -10.78
N ASP A 341 -6.96 21.76 -10.81
CA ASP A 341 -5.74 22.56 -10.77
C ASP A 341 -5.28 23.07 -12.15
N GLY A 342 -5.99 22.70 -13.21
CA GLY A 342 -5.75 23.07 -14.60
C GLY A 342 -4.82 22.13 -15.36
N GLN A 343 -4.36 21.02 -14.77
CA GLN A 343 -3.51 20.04 -15.45
C GLN A 343 -4.34 19.04 -16.27
N HIS A 344 -3.99 18.89 -17.54
CA HIS A 344 -4.61 17.96 -18.48
C HIS A 344 -3.79 16.67 -18.59
N LEU A 345 -4.47 15.52 -18.65
CA LEU A 345 -3.85 14.21 -18.91
C LEU A 345 -4.04 13.82 -20.37
N GLU A 346 -2.95 13.45 -21.04
CA GLU A 346 -3.05 12.98 -22.43
C GLU A 346 -3.80 11.64 -22.50
N ASN A 347 -4.58 11.46 -23.56
CA ASN A 347 -5.35 10.22 -23.86
C ASN A 347 -6.36 9.78 -22.78
N GLU A 348 -6.60 10.65 -21.80
CA GLU A 348 -7.53 10.40 -20.71
C GLU A 348 -8.94 10.93 -21.07
N GLU A 349 -9.99 10.17 -20.77
CA GLU A 349 -11.36 10.58 -21.12
C GLU A 349 -11.83 11.76 -20.27
N ASP A 350 -12.73 12.61 -20.78
CA ASP A 350 -13.29 13.77 -20.05
C ASP A 350 -13.76 13.44 -18.62
N LYS A 351 -14.27 12.21 -18.37
CA LYS A 351 -14.75 11.76 -17.06
C LYS A 351 -13.64 11.50 -16.03
N TYR A 352 -12.39 11.39 -16.47
CA TYR A 352 -11.19 11.16 -15.67
C TYR A 352 -10.21 12.35 -15.70
N GLN A 353 -10.53 13.44 -16.39
CA GLN A 353 -9.75 14.69 -16.42
C GLN A 353 -9.90 15.47 -15.10
N PHE A 354 -9.49 14.88 -13.98
CA PHE A 354 -9.70 15.44 -12.63
C PHE A 354 -9.01 16.79 -12.39
N GLY A 355 -7.97 17.13 -13.15
CA GLY A 355 -7.36 18.46 -13.12
C GLY A 355 -8.19 19.56 -13.81
N GLU A 356 -9.26 19.21 -14.54
CA GLU A 356 -10.11 20.16 -15.28
C GLU A 356 -11.56 20.21 -14.77
N THR A 357 -11.86 19.47 -13.69
CA THR A 357 -13.19 19.40 -13.08
C THR A 357 -13.08 19.30 -11.57
N ASN A 358 -14.08 19.84 -10.87
CA ASN A 358 -14.21 19.65 -9.43
C ASN A 358 -15.07 18.42 -9.05
N ILE A 359 -15.39 17.57 -10.04
CA ILE A 359 -16.15 16.33 -9.85
C ILE A 359 -15.22 15.12 -10.07
N VAL A 360 -14.96 14.36 -9.00
CA VAL A 360 -14.22 13.10 -9.04
C VAL A 360 -15.19 11.97 -8.69
N TYR A 361 -15.42 11.03 -9.62
CA TYR A 361 -16.37 9.92 -9.47
C TYR A 361 -17.71 10.31 -8.84
N GLU A 362 -18.42 11.26 -9.48
CA GLU A 362 -19.74 11.76 -9.08
C GLU A 362 -19.80 12.53 -7.75
N LYS A 363 -18.66 12.82 -7.13
CA LYS A 363 -18.56 13.61 -5.90
C LYS A 363 -17.91 14.96 -6.19
N GLU A 364 -18.40 16.00 -5.54
CA GLU A 364 -17.87 17.36 -5.63
C GLU A 364 -16.78 17.57 -4.58
N TYR A 365 -15.67 18.18 -5.01
CA TYR A 365 -14.48 18.53 -4.22
C TYR A 365 -14.21 20.03 -4.35
N ASN A 366 -13.35 20.57 -3.49
CA ASN A 366 -12.83 21.92 -3.69
C ASN A 366 -11.69 21.91 -4.72
N ASP A 367 -11.49 23.04 -5.39
CA ASP A 367 -10.31 23.26 -6.21
C ASP A 367 -9.05 23.07 -5.34
N TYR A 368 -8.07 22.35 -5.87
CA TYR A 368 -6.81 21.94 -5.22
C TYR A 368 -6.94 20.91 -4.10
N ASP A 369 -8.11 20.29 -3.89
CA ASP A 369 -8.17 19.11 -3.02
C ASP A 369 -7.37 17.94 -3.63
N PHE A 370 -6.92 17.03 -2.76
CA PHE A 370 -6.20 15.83 -3.17
C PHE A 370 -7.04 14.93 -4.08
N ILE A 371 -6.42 14.39 -5.14
CA ILE A 371 -7.04 13.37 -6.01
C ILE A 371 -6.89 11.99 -5.38
N ALA A 372 -5.75 11.33 -5.58
CA ALA A 372 -5.46 9.98 -5.11
C ALA A 372 -3.95 9.68 -5.20
N GLU A 373 -3.50 8.73 -4.38
CA GLU A 373 -2.22 8.00 -4.43
C GLU A 373 -2.47 6.58 -3.87
N GLY A 374 -3.38 5.81 -4.48
CA GLY A 374 -3.75 4.49 -3.98
C GLY A 374 -2.52 3.56 -3.87
N ASP A 375 -1.62 3.67 -4.84
CA ASP A 375 -0.47 2.79 -5.03
C ASP A 375 0.70 3.09 -4.10
N SER A 376 0.79 4.32 -3.59
CA SER A 376 1.70 4.66 -2.49
C SER A 376 1.48 3.74 -1.27
N SER A 377 0.29 3.14 -1.10
CA SER A 377 0.05 2.09 -0.09
C SER A 377 1.03 0.92 -0.16
N GLY A 378 1.54 0.61 -1.37
CA GLY A 378 2.47 -0.50 -1.60
C GLY A 378 3.90 -0.20 -1.15
N ILE A 379 4.29 1.07 -1.02
CA ILE A 379 5.68 1.48 -0.78
C ILE A 379 5.90 2.17 0.58
N ILE A 380 4.93 2.96 1.07
CA ILE A 380 5.18 3.84 2.23
C ILE A 380 5.59 3.06 3.49
N GLY A 381 5.09 1.83 3.65
CA GLY A 381 5.43 1.02 4.81
C GLY A 381 6.79 0.31 4.71
N LEU A 382 7.51 0.47 3.59
CA LEU A 382 8.89 0.02 3.41
C LEU A 382 9.91 1.08 3.84
N TYR A 383 9.48 2.34 4.06
CA TYR A 383 10.35 3.34 4.65
C TYR A 383 10.55 3.00 6.13
N SER A 384 11.80 2.70 6.49
CA SER A 384 12.15 2.42 7.88
C SER A 384 11.88 3.67 8.72
N CYS A 385 12.64 4.75 8.52
CA CYS A 385 12.57 5.94 9.39
C CYS A 385 12.61 5.58 10.91
N GLY A 386 13.25 4.45 11.25
CA GLY A 386 13.30 3.89 12.61
C GLY A 386 12.16 2.92 12.98
N LEU A 387 11.20 2.72 12.06
CA LEU A 387 10.15 1.72 12.10
C LEU A 387 10.65 0.40 11.49
N ARG A 388 10.21 -0.71 12.08
CA ARG A 388 10.57 -2.10 11.76
C ARG A 388 9.35 -2.90 11.30
N GLY A 389 8.27 -2.22 10.91
CA GLY A 389 6.99 -2.86 10.59
C GLY A 389 7.05 -3.83 9.40
N PHE A 390 7.89 -3.55 8.39
CA PHE A 390 8.11 -4.49 7.30
C PHE A 390 9.02 -5.66 7.72
N GLU A 391 9.98 -5.47 8.63
CA GLU A 391 10.79 -6.59 9.14
C GLU A 391 9.94 -7.56 9.97
N ASN A 392 9.05 -7.01 10.80
CA ASN A 392 8.21 -7.76 11.72
C ASN A 392 6.84 -7.08 11.83
N GLY A 393 5.82 -7.76 11.33
CA GLY A 393 4.45 -7.25 11.31
C GLY A 393 3.84 -6.97 12.69
N ALA A 394 4.47 -7.37 13.80
CA ALA A 394 4.07 -6.93 15.14
C ALA A 394 4.28 -5.41 15.32
N PHE A 395 5.27 -4.85 14.63
CA PHE A 395 5.57 -3.43 14.63
C PHE A 395 4.74 -2.66 13.61
N GLY A 396 4.71 -1.34 13.78
CA GLY A 396 4.03 -0.43 12.86
C GLY A 396 4.98 0.10 11.80
N SER A 397 4.43 0.51 10.66
CA SER A 397 5.09 1.25 9.59
C SER A 397 4.16 2.39 9.13
N TYR A 398 4.62 3.28 8.25
CA TYR A 398 3.72 4.27 7.63
C TYR A 398 2.55 3.62 6.86
N GLY A 399 2.71 2.39 6.35
CA GLY A 399 1.64 1.60 5.70
C GLY A 399 0.74 0.81 6.67
N GLY A 400 0.84 1.07 7.98
CA GLY A 400 0.23 0.24 9.01
C GLY A 400 1.09 -0.98 9.34
N ARG A 401 0.49 -2.13 9.62
CA ARG A 401 1.24 -3.38 9.87
C ARG A 401 1.37 -4.22 8.62
N TYR A 402 2.54 -4.80 8.40
CA TYR A 402 2.70 -5.76 7.33
C TYR A 402 2.12 -7.12 7.70
N SER A 403 1.52 -7.75 6.71
CA SER A 403 1.12 -9.15 6.75
C SER A 403 1.80 -9.90 5.61
N TYR A 404 2.22 -11.12 5.90
CA TYR A 404 2.91 -12.00 4.97
C TYR A 404 2.13 -13.30 4.83
N TYR A 405 1.70 -13.64 3.62
CA TYR A 405 0.92 -14.84 3.37
C TYR A 405 1.33 -15.50 2.05
N THR A 406 1.16 -16.82 1.96
CA THR A 406 1.45 -17.53 0.72
C THR A 406 0.40 -17.19 -0.34
N ALA A 407 0.87 -17.16 -1.58
CA ALA A 407 0.10 -17.01 -2.80
C ALA A 407 -1.11 -17.95 -2.89
N SER A 408 -0.93 -19.20 -2.46
CA SER A 408 -1.94 -20.26 -2.53
C SER A 408 -1.87 -21.18 -1.30
N GLY A 409 -2.81 -22.11 -1.16
CA GLY A 409 -2.87 -23.06 -0.05
C GLY A 409 -3.86 -22.68 1.07
N GLU A 410 -3.76 -23.34 2.22
CA GLU A 410 -4.68 -23.13 3.36
C GLU A 410 -4.57 -21.71 3.95
N ASP A 411 -3.44 -21.04 3.74
CA ASP A 411 -3.13 -19.69 4.24
C ASP A 411 -3.36 -18.58 3.19
N ALA A 412 -3.81 -18.92 1.98
CA ALA A 412 -4.00 -17.96 0.89
C ALA A 412 -5.07 -16.91 1.20
N GLY A 413 -4.71 -15.63 1.08
CA GLY A 413 -5.62 -14.51 1.31
C GLY A 413 -6.05 -14.32 2.78
N TYR A 414 -5.49 -15.10 3.70
CA TYR A 414 -5.57 -14.79 5.12
C TYR A 414 -4.45 -13.81 5.43
N LEU A 415 -4.83 -12.56 5.74
CA LEU A 415 -3.94 -11.66 6.46
C LEU A 415 -3.36 -12.46 7.64
N SER A 416 -2.05 -12.70 7.64
CA SER A 416 -1.38 -13.44 8.70
C SER A 416 -1.86 -12.83 10.02
N THR A 417 -2.66 -13.58 10.77
CA THR A 417 -3.03 -13.16 12.10
C THR A 417 -1.69 -13.14 12.83
N LEU A 418 -1.21 -11.94 13.16
CA LEU A 418 0.10 -11.82 13.80
C LEU A 418 0.09 -12.70 15.05
N SER A 419 1.25 -13.20 15.44
CA SER A 419 1.39 -13.98 16.68
C SER A 419 0.59 -13.30 17.80
N GLY A 420 -0.25 -14.05 18.51
CA GLY A 420 -1.16 -13.49 19.53
C GLY A 420 -2.59 -13.17 19.09
N GLY A 421 -2.97 -13.42 17.82
CA GLY A 421 -4.38 -13.30 17.40
C GLY A 421 -4.82 -11.88 17.05
N VAL A 422 -3.88 -11.01 16.68
CA VAL A 422 -4.17 -9.65 16.21
C VAL A 422 -4.73 -9.72 14.79
N VAL A 423 -5.88 -9.09 14.54
CA VAL A 423 -6.35 -8.81 13.18
C VAL A 423 -5.48 -7.68 12.61
N PRO A 424 -4.75 -7.90 11.50
CA PRO A 424 -3.94 -6.85 10.91
C PRO A 424 -4.79 -5.63 10.52
N GLY A 425 -4.33 -4.42 10.89
CA GLY A 425 -4.88 -3.15 10.42
C GLY A 425 -5.79 -2.44 11.38
N GLN A 426 -5.81 -2.90 12.63
CA GLN A 426 -6.49 -2.20 13.70
C GLN A 426 -5.48 -1.67 14.69
N TYR A 427 -5.58 -0.37 14.98
CA TYR A 427 -4.84 0.32 16.01
C TYR A 427 -5.83 0.83 17.05
N VAL A 428 -5.31 1.21 18.22
CA VAL A 428 -6.13 1.93 19.19
C VAL A 428 -6.28 3.36 18.67
N ASN A 429 -7.50 3.73 18.24
CA ASN A 429 -7.78 5.11 17.91
C ASN A 429 -7.80 5.93 19.23
N PRO A 430 -6.93 6.93 19.39
CA PRO A 430 -6.84 7.71 20.62
C PRO A 430 -8.11 8.54 20.90
N GLU A 431 -8.86 8.94 19.88
CA GLU A 431 -10.08 9.74 20.03
C GLU A 431 -11.27 8.90 20.51
N THR A 432 -11.41 7.69 19.96
CA THR A 432 -12.56 6.82 20.25
C THR A 432 -12.26 5.79 21.33
N ASN A 433 -10.97 5.59 21.65
CA ASN A 433 -10.44 4.54 22.51
C ASN A 433 -10.88 3.12 22.10
N ASN A 434 -11.02 2.90 20.78
CA ASN A 434 -11.45 1.63 20.21
C ASN A 434 -10.39 1.06 19.27
N ILE A 435 -10.39 -0.26 19.13
CA ILE A 435 -9.59 -0.95 18.12
C ILE A 435 -10.32 -0.87 16.80
N GLU A 436 -9.84 -0.02 15.89
CA GLU A 436 -10.44 0.23 14.59
C GLU A 436 -9.37 0.57 13.54
N LYS A 437 -9.79 0.74 12.28
CA LYS A 437 -8.87 1.13 11.21
C LYS A 437 -8.43 2.57 11.47
N TYR A 438 -7.19 2.72 11.94
CA TYR A 438 -6.54 3.98 12.27
C TYR A 438 -5.04 3.79 12.00
N ASN A 439 -4.36 4.80 11.46
CA ASN A 439 -2.93 4.78 11.20
C ASN A 439 -2.26 5.88 12.04
N PRO A 440 -1.56 5.53 13.13
CA PRO A 440 -0.96 6.53 14.02
C PRO A 440 0.23 7.25 13.38
N TYR A 441 0.73 6.78 12.24
CA TYR A 441 1.89 7.35 11.56
C TYR A 441 1.51 8.21 10.34
N LEU A 442 0.22 8.27 9.98
CA LEU A 442 -0.23 8.96 8.77
C LEU A 442 0.06 10.46 8.81
N LEU A 443 -0.23 11.11 9.93
CA LEU A 443 0.03 12.54 10.07
C LEU A 443 1.52 12.84 9.95
N ASP A 444 2.37 12.06 10.63
CA ASP A 444 3.82 12.24 10.60
C ASP A 444 4.38 12.08 9.18
N PHE A 445 3.87 11.10 8.41
CA PHE A 445 4.21 10.94 7.00
C PHE A 445 3.79 12.14 6.14
N GLN A 446 2.60 12.69 6.36
CA GLN A 446 2.11 13.87 5.63
C GLN A 446 2.91 15.14 5.96
N LEU A 447 3.31 15.31 7.22
CA LEU A 447 4.17 16.43 7.61
C LEU A 447 5.57 16.30 7.03
N GLU A 448 6.12 15.07 6.98
CA GLU A 448 7.40 14.82 6.33
C GLU A 448 7.36 15.08 4.81
N TRP A 449 6.21 14.84 4.15
CA TRP A 449 6.04 15.25 2.74
C TRP A 449 6.22 16.77 2.57
N ALA A 450 5.61 17.59 3.43
CA ALA A 450 5.79 19.03 3.40
C ALA A 450 7.26 19.44 3.60
N ALA A 451 7.94 18.86 4.60
CA ALA A 451 9.35 19.15 4.83
C ALA A 451 10.24 18.78 3.63
N ARG A 452 9.96 17.65 2.96
CA ARG A 452 10.71 17.22 1.78
C ARG A 452 10.31 17.97 0.50
N ALA A 453 9.14 18.59 0.46
CA ALA A 453 8.78 19.53 -0.61
C ALA A 453 9.68 20.76 -0.58
N ASP A 454 10.02 21.28 0.61
CA ASP A 454 11.01 22.38 0.75
C ASP A 454 12.39 21.98 0.21
N TRP A 455 12.78 20.70 0.37
CA TRP A 455 14.06 20.19 -0.12
C TRP A 455 14.16 20.19 -1.66
N CYS A 456 13.06 20.39 -2.39
CA CYS A 456 13.07 20.48 -3.84
C CYS A 456 13.65 21.79 -4.37
N VAL A 457 13.76 22.83 -3.52
CA VAL A 457 14.15 24.20 -3.95
C VAL A 457 15.16 24.88 -3.03
N ASN A 458 15.52 24.26 -1.91
CA ASN A 458 16.38 24.85 -0.88
C ASN A 458 17.58 23.96 -0.56
N THR A 459 18.69 24.58 -0.15
CA THR A 459 19.87 23.86 0.36
C THR A 459 19.64 23.44 1.81
N TYR A 460 20.46 22.49 2.28
CA TYR A 460 20.47 21.98 3.66
C TYR A 460 20.22 23.06 4.71
N GLU A 461 20.97 24.17 4.70
CA GLU A 461 20.89 25.19 5.76
C GLU A 461 19.56 25.97 5.81
N ASN A 462 18.68 25.79 4.84
CA ASN A 462 17.38 26.45 4.73
C ASN A 462 16.20 25.46 4.81
N CYS A 463 16.46 24.22 5.18
CA CYS A 463 15.47 23.17 5.36
C CYS A 463 15.56 22.58 6.76
N ASN A 464 14.43 22.02 7.23
CA ASN A 464 14.44 21.13 8.37
C ASN A 464 14.77 19.69 7.93
N HIS A 465 15.40 18.93 8.81
CA HIS A 465 15.71 17.52 8.64
C HIS A 465 15.33 16.76 9.89
N ALA A 466 15.02 15.48 9.70
CA ALA A 466 14.49 14.69 10.80
C ALA A 466 15.54 14.44 11.90
N PRO A 467 15.10 14.37 13.17
CA PRO A 467 15.95 13.94 14.27
C PRO A 467 16.63 12.61 14.00
N VAL A 468 17.89 12.45 14.40
CA VAL A 468 18.60 11.17 14.35
C VAL A 468 18.34 10.39 15.64
N VAL A 469 17.90 9.13 15.50
CA VAL A 469 17.61 8.22 16.61
C VAL A 469 18.46 6.97 16.47
N GLU A 470 19.45 6.80 17.34
CA GLU A 470 20.37 5.66 17.32
C GLU A 470 20.15 4.73 18.52
N MET A 471 20.13 3.42 18.28
CA MET A 471 19.89 2.41 19.32
C MET A 471 20.59 1.09 18.98
N ASP A 472 21.44 0.61 19.90
CA ASP A 472 22.25 -0.58 19.71
C ASP A 472 21.45 -1.89 19.83
N GLU A 473 20.70 -2.06 20.92
CA GLU A 473 19.94 -3.28 21.21
C GLU A 473 18.44 -2.99 21.06
N LYS A 474 17.77 -3.73 20.18
CA LYS A 474 16.35 -3.53 19.84
C LYS A 474 15.48 -4.73 20.24
N ASP A 475 16.08 -5.88 20.56
CA ASP A 475 15.36 -7.11 20.87
C ASP A 475 15.86 -7.73 22.18
N PHE A 476 15.02 -7.68 23.21
CA PHE A 476 15.37 -8.12 24.56
C PHE A 476 14.67 -9.44 24.91
N THR A 477 15.29 -10.20 25.81
CA THR A 477 14.69 -11.36 26.47
C THR A 477 14.72 -11.15 27.97
N ALA A 478 13.60 -11.36 28.66
CA ALA A 478 13.48 -11.13 30.10
C ALA A 478 12.54 -12.14 30.78
N ALA A 479 12.78 -12.43 32.06
CA ALA A 479 11.90 -13.28 32.87
C ALA A 479 10.68 -12.49 33.41
N PRO A 480 9.59 -13.17 33.79
CA PRO A 480 8.51 -12.53 34.55
C PRO A 480 9.04 -11.80 35.80
N GLY A 481 8.61 -10.56 36.02
CA GLY A 481 9.07 -9.69 37.09
C GLY A 481 10.40 -8.97 36.84
N GLU A 482 11.12 -9.28 35.76
CA GLU A 482 12.35 -8.59 35.38
C GLU A 482 12.07 -7.24 34.71
N THR A 483 12.93 -6.25 34.98
CA THR A 483 12.88 -4.94 34.32
C THR A 483 13.97 -4.85 33.25
N VAL A 484 13.55 -4.57 32.02
CA VAL A 484 14.44 -4.23 30.91
C VAL A 484 14.57 -2.71 30.85
N SER A 485 15.79 -2.22 30.69
CA SER A 485 16.08 -0.81 30.42
C SER A 485 16.67 -0.65 29.03
N PHE A 486 16.24 0.39 28.34
CA PHE A 486 16.66 0.70 26.99
C PHE A 486 16.75 2.21 26.81
N ALA A 487 17.58 2.66 25.89
CA ALA A 487 17.78 4.08 25.62
C ALA A 487 18.15 4.26 24.15
N ALA A 488 17.66 5.34 23.57
CA ALA A 488 18.11 5.82 22.27
C ALA A 488 18.95 7.09 22.45
N ALA A 489 20.02 7.22 21.66
CA ALA A 489 20.68 8.50 21.47
C ALA A 489 19.85 9.33 20.48
N VAL A 490 19.51 10.55 20.87
CA VAL A 490 18.70 11.48 20.08
C VAL A 490 19.50 12.74 19.83
N SER A 491 19.56 13.16 18.57
CA SER A 491 20.12 14.45 18.17
C SER A 491 19.35 15.03 17.00
N ASP A 492 19.24 16.35 16.95
CA ASP A 492 18.69 17.05 15.80
C ASP A 492 19.84 17.66 14.97
N PRO A 493 19.90 17.43 13.66
CA PRO A 493 21.01 17.89 12.86
C PRO A 493 20.93 19.40 12.52
N ASP A 494 19.75 20.01 12.65
CA ASP A 494 19.51 21.45 12.46
C ASP A 494 19.61 22.23 13.78
N GLY A 495 19.65 21.49 14.90
CA GLY A 495 19.85 22.01 16.25
C GLY A 495 18.54 22.33 16.97
N ASP A 496 17.42 21.80 16.49
CA ASP A 496 16.11 21.95 17.11
C ASP A 496 15.95 21.10 18.38
N ASP A 497 15.06 21.53 19.27
CA ASP A 497 14.70 20.76 20.45
C ASP A 497 13.80 19.58 20.04
N CYS A 498 14.12 18.36 20.49
CA CYS A 498 13.28 17.19 20.24
C CYS A 498 12.40 16.82 21.44
N THR A 499 11.18 16.34 21.15
CA THR A 499 10.34 15.63 22.11
C THR A 499 10.42 14.13 21.86
N ALA A 500 10.68 13.35 22.90
CA ALA A 500 10.81 11.90 22.85
C ALA A 500 9.80 11.23 23.78
N THR A 501 8.96 10.35 23.24
CA THR A 501 7.98 9.60 24.02
C THR A 501 8.00 8.13 23.61
N TRP A 502 8.27 7.26 24.59
CA TRP A 502 8.01 5.84 24.47
C TRP A 502 6.54 5.53 24.77
N SER A 503 5.98 4.58 24.03
CA SER A 503 4.68 4.00 24.30
C SER A 503 4.67 2.50 24.00
N THR A 504 3.80 1.77 24.68
CA THR A 504 3.47 0.39 24.26
C THR A 504 2.60 0.46 23.02
N GLU A 505 2.83 -0.45 22.08
CA GLU A 505 1.98 -0.67 20.92
C GLU A 505 1.07 -1.88 21.18
N PRO A 506 -0.16 -1.68 21.69
CA PRO A 506 -0.97 -2.77 22.24
C PRO A 506 -1.32 -3.81 21.21
N THR A 507 -1.47 -3.37 19.97
CA THR A 507 -1.87 -4.23 18.87
C THR A 507 -0.71 -5.05 18.32
N GLY A 508 0.54 -4.74 18.69
CA GLY A 508 1.72 -5.58 18.42
C GLY A 508 2.08 -6.55 19.55
N CYS A 509 1.53 -6.34 20.75
CA CYS A 509 1.85 -7.14 21.93
C CYS A 509 1.08 -8.46 21.99
N VAL A 510 1.72 -9.47 22.56
CA VAL A 510 1.12 -10.77 22.92
C VAL A 510 1.31 -10.97 24.41
N TYR A 511 0.24 -10.88 25.19
CA TYR A 511 0.32 -11.07 26.62
C TYR A 511 -0.87 -11.89 27.12
N SER A 512 -0.55 -12.99 27.79
CA SER A 512 -1.50 -14.00 28.26
C SER A 512 -1.98 -13.78 29.70
N GLY A 513 -1.38 -12.83 30.40
CA GLY A 513 -1.73 -12.46 31.77
C GLY A 513 -2.94 -11.52 31.86
N LYS A 514 -3.07 -10.83 32.99
CA LYS A 514 -4.28 -10.04 33.34
C LYS A 514 -4.02 -8.56 33.60
N ASP A 515 -2.76 -8.14 33.65
CA ASP A 515 -2.43 -6.73 33.88
C ASP A 515 -2.57 -5.92 32.59
N GLU A 516 -3.76 -5.41 32.33
CA GLU A 516 -4.08 -4.63 31.13
C GLU A 516 -3.41 -3.23 31.13
N THR A 517 -2.86 -2.78 32.25
CA THR A 517 -2.21 -1.46 32.32
C THR A 517 -0.95 -1.37 31.46
N ILE A 518 -0.34 -2.52 31.13
CA ILE A 518 0.82 -2.61 30.27
C ILE A 518 0.55 -2.07 28.86
N TYR A 519 -0.69 -2.16 28.38
CA TYR A 519 -1.08 -1.63 27.06
C TYR A 519 -1.17 -0.09 27.04
N ASN A 520 -1.15 0.57 28.20
CA ASN A 520 -1.22 2.03 28.30
C ASN A 520 0.08 2.62 28.85
N TRP A 521 1.17 1.87 28.86
CA TRP A 521 2.45 2.34 29.35
C TRP A 521 3.05 3.39 28.41
N THR A 522 3.54 4.49 28.97
CA THR A 522 4.28 5.55 28.28
C THR A 522 5.44 6.08 29.12
N ALA A 523 6.44 6.69 28.48
CA ALA A 523 7.50 7.43 29.14
C ALA A 523 7.99 8.61 28.28
N ASP A 524 7.93 9.83 28.82
CA ASP A 524 8.37 11.06 28.14
C ASP A 524 9.89 11.27 28.33
N SER A 525 10.68 10.43 27.67
CA SER A 525 12.14 10.43 27.66
C SER A 525 12.66 9.59 26.50
N ALA A 526 13.89 9.82 26.05
CA ALA A 526 14.60 8.90 25.15
C ALA A 526 15.06 7.61 25.87
N GLU A 527 15.13 7.64 27.20
CA GLU A 527 15.36 6.48 28.06
C GLU A 527 14.03 5.87 28.49
N GLY A 528 13.95 4.54 28.48
CA GLY A 528 12.78 3.78 28.92
C GLY A 528 13.15 2.60 29.80
N SER A 529 12.18 2.16 30.60
CA SER A 529 12.28 0.91 31.34
C SER A 529 10.92 0.24 31.40
N PHE A 530 10.88 -1.04 31.07
CA PHE A 530 9.66 -1.84 31.03
C PHE A 530 9.82 -3.06 31.93
N THR A 531 8.86 -3.27 32.83
CA THR A 531 8.87 -4.42 33.75
C THR A 531 7.89 -5.46 33.26
N ILE A 532 8.37 -6.68 33.08
CA ILE A 532 7.55 -7.80 32.61
C ILE A 532 6.57 -8.20 33.73
N PRO A 533 5.27 -8.32 33.45
CA PRO A 533 4.30 -8.81 34.42
C PRO A 533 4.69 -10.17 34.99
N GLU A 534 4.51 -10.34 36.30
CA GLU A 534 4.81 -11.59 37.02
C GLU A 534 4.00 -12.79 36.52
N ASP A 535 2.85 -12.55 35.87
CA ASP A 535 1.97 -13.56 35.30
C ASP A 535 2.13 -13.73 33.79
N ALA A 536 3.12 -13.08 33.16
CA ALA A 536 3.45 -13.29 31.76
C ALA A 536 3.98 -14.72 31.54
N ALA A 537 3.61 -15.32 30.42
CA ALA A 537 4.05 -16.66 30.04
C ALA A 537 5.27 -16.60 29.10
N SER A 538 6.10 -17.64 29.12
CA SER A 538 7.17 -17.81 28.13
C SER A 538 6.60 -17.74 26.71
N GLY A 539 7.19 -16.89 25.87
CA GLY A 539 6.71 -16.57 24.52
C GLY A 539 5.73 -15.40 24.42
N ASP A 540 5.24 -14.83 25.54
CA ASP A 540 4.61 -13.50 25.51
C ASP A 540 5.63 -12.46 25.02
N CYS A 541 5.16 -11.42 24.33
CA CYS A 541 6.01 -10.36 23.81
C CYS A 541 5.37 -8.98 23.90
N PHE A 542 6.21 -7.96 24.11
CA PHE A 542 5.80 -6.58 24.26
C PHE A 542 6.51 -5.70 23.22
N CYS A 543 5.73 -5.03 22.38
CA CYS A 543 6.21 -4.08 21.38
C CYS A 543 6.16 -2.66 21.95
N LEU A 544 7.30 -1.99 21.99
CA LEU A 544 7.44 -0.61 22.47
C LEU A 544 7.94 0.27 21.33
N THR A 545 7.35 1.45 21.16
CA THR A 545 7.74 2.41 20.12
C THR A 545 8.16 3.72 20.77
N LEU A 546 9.35 4.20 20.41
CA LEU A 546 9.79 5.57 20.64
C LEU A 546 9.35 6.42 19.46
N ARG A 547 8.71 7.55 19.73
CA ARG A 547 8.47 8.61 18.76
C ARG A 547 9.30 9.82 19.16
N VAL A 548 10.16 10.29 18.26
CA VAL A 548 10.98 11.48 18.42
C VAL A 548 10.58 12.49 17.35
N GLN A 549 10.13 13.66 17.78
CA GLN A 549 9.68 14.74 16.90
C GLN A 549 10.51 15.99 17.20
N ASP A 550 11.00 16.65 16.16
CA ASP A 550 11.63 17.96 16.28
C ASP A 550 10.59 19.06 16.64
N ASN A 551 11.08 20.27 16.84
CA ASN A 551 10.24 21.45 17.04
C ASN A 551 10.54 22.51 15.98
N ALA A 552 10.43 22.12 14.71
CA ALA A 552 10.56 22.98 13.55
C ALA A 552 9.19 23.48 13.02
N ASP A 553 9.21 24.41 12.06
CA ASP A 553 7.99 24.80 11.33
C ASP A 553 7.51 23.65 10.41
N ALA A 554 8.44 23.02 9.69
CA ALA A 554 8.19 21.83 8.86
C ALA A 554 8.59 20.56 9.62
N VAL A 555 7.74 20.18 10.57
CA VAL A 555 8.04 19.13 11.56
C VAL A 555 8.34 17.78 10.93
N MET A 556 9.42 17.13 11.38
CA MET A 556 9.76 15.76 11.02
C MET A 556 9.80 14.85 12.26
N THR A 557 9.66 13.54 12.03
CA THR A 557 9.58 12.54 13.10
C THR A 557 10.41 11.31 12.74
N ARG A 558 11.13 10.77 13.72
CA ARG A 558 11.80 9.46 13.64
C ARG A 558 11.40 8.58 14.81
N TYR A 559 11.61 7.29 14.63
CA TYR A 559 11.17 6.28 15.58
C TYR A 559 12.31 5.36 16.04
N ALA A 560 12.03 4.59 17.07
CA ALA A 560 12.75 3.35 17.36
C ALA A 560 11.75 2.32 17.89
N GLN A 561 11.96 1.05 17.60
CA GLN A 561 11.03 -0.01 17.98
C GLN A 561 11.75 -1.18 18.66
N VAL A 562 11.24 -1.51 19.85
CA VAL A 562 11.81 -2.51 20.76
C VAL A 562 10.84 -3.65 20.95
N MET A 563 11.34 -4.88 20.86
CA MET A 563 10.64 -6.09 21.27
C MET A 563 11.20 -6.58 22.60
N VAL A 564 10.34 -6.90 23.56
CA VAL A 564 10.75 -7.67 24.76
C VAL A 564 10.01 -9.00 24.77
N THR A 565 10.75 -10.11 24.66
CA THR A 565 10.21 -11.47 24.67
C THR A 565 10.39 -12.12 26.04
N VAL A 566 9.35 -12.77 26.54
CA VAL A 566 9.39 -13.45 27.83
C VAL A 566 10.05 -14.83 27.70
N ALA A 567 11.07 -15.09 28.53
CA ALA A 567 11.88 -16.32 28.53
C ALA A 567 11.11 -17.57 28.97
#